data_AF-A0A2V8Q2S4-F1
#
_entry.id   AF-A0A2V8Q2S4-F1
#
_cell.length_a   1.000
_cell.length_b   1.000
_cell.length_c   1.000
_cell.angle_alpha   90.00
_cell.angle_beta   90.00
_cell.angle_gamma   90.00
#
_symmetry.space_group_name_H-M   'P 1'
#
loop_
_entity.id
_entity.type
_entity.pdbx_description
1 polymer ?
#
loop_
_entity_poly.entity_id
_entity_poly.type
_entity_poly.pdbx_seq_one_letter_code
_entity_poly.pdbx_strand_id
1 'polypeptide(L)'
;EVTWRNPNPVLSHKETIRADVQGTKVTRLSRQLDPPQSIKETSAFSDAITKSRTVLFIFAFVGLYVFGVVFLISGKRWYALGRKLSIAAAALICAGSFSQFYFQSSQNSPLVLFLVSLVITLMLSVAFFPSAAGFFEWLRVYSPARLFGVEQLVDRRFFSPSVASALVHGVFAGALLAAIYEADGFIATRIRGSVPSSGDFEIINSGWPLIVGILFSAMIGLILAGGVTILVELTERLVRKGILASLIPAFLIAFATTSYLEPRWILVGLSFLATFLTCLLAVQLYRTRGFTAVWLALSINFVFLAAVRSRYLQDPGFVWQSNLLVVFVALLLAVGVWGYVQGRLRTTLSALAVK
;
A
#
# COMPACT_ATOMS: atom_id res chain seq x y z
N GLU A 1 -28.14 14.38 18.88
CA GLU A 1 -26.76 14.66 18.46
C GLU A 1 -26.07 15.64 19.40
N VAL A 2 -24.88 15.29 19.90
CA VAL A 2 -23.99 16.12 20.71
C VAL A 2 -22.66 16.20 19.97
N THR A 3 -22.16 17.41 19.73
CA THR A 3 -20.84 17.63 19.11
C THR A 3 -19.89 18.22 20.13
N TRP A 4 -18.73 17.60 20.29
CA TRP A 4 -17.68 18.05 21.20
C TRP A 4 -16.40 18.29 20.41
N ARG A 5 -15.78 19.46 20.61
CA ARG A 5 -14.46 19.76 20.06
C ARG A 5 -13.42 19.48 21.14
N ASN A 6 -12.46 18.62 20.83
CA ASN A 6 -11.37 18.33 21.75
C ASN A 6 -10.51 19.59 21.92
N PRO A 7 -10.33 20.11 23.15
CA PRO A 7 -9.49 21.28 23.38
C PRO A 7 -8.00 20.99 23.15
N ASN A 8 -7.59 19.72 23.24
CA ASN A 8 -6.22 19.29 22.98
C ASN A 8 -6.10 18.79 21.54
N PRO A 9 -5.12 19.29 20.76
CA PRO A 9 -4.94 18.83 19.39
C PRO A 9 -4.41 17.39 19.35
N VAL A 10 -5.04 16.56 18.51
CA VAL A 10 -4.59 15.19 18.22
C VAL A 10 -3.89 15.21 16.87
N LEU A 11 -2.65 14.71 16.80
CA LEU A 11 -1.81 14.80 15.59
C LEU A 11 -1.65 16.24 15.06
N SER A 12 -1.60 17.23 15.96
CA SER A 12 -1.57 18.67 15.63
C SER A 12 -2.85 19.22 14.97
N HIS A 13 -3.98 18.51 15.06
CA HIS A 13 -5.28 18.92 14.48
C HIS A 13 -6.36 19.12 15.54
N LYS A 14 -7.37 19.95 15.20
CA LYS A 14 -8.61 20.04 15.98
C LYS A 14 -9.44 18.78 15.71
N GLU A 15 -9.82 18.08 16.77
CA GLU A 15 -10.68 16.91 16.68
C GLU A 15 -12.12 17.32 17.02
N THR A 16 -13.06 16.95 16.15
CA THR A 16 -14.49 17.05 16.39
C THR A 16 -15.05 15.65 16.60
N ILE A 17 -15.56 15.37 17.80
CA ILE A 17 -16.27 14.15 18.14
C ILE A 17 -17.77 14.44 18.05
N ARG A 18 -18.50 13.66 17.25
CA ARG A 18 -19.95 13.68 17.18
C ARG A 18 -20.49 12.42 17.82
N ALA A 19 -21.32 12.59 18.83
CA ALA A 19 -22.04 11.52 19.48
C ALA A 19 -23.53 11.67 19.13
N ASP A 20 -24.08 10.68 18.45
CA ASP A 20 -25.52 10.58 18.30
C ASP A 20 -26.08 9.79 19.49
N VAL A 21 -27.06 10.37 20.16
CA VAL A 21 -27.59 9.88 21.44
C VAL A 21 -29.08 9.70 21.28
N GLN A 22 -29.57 8.50 21.57
CA GLN A 22 -30.99 8.15 21.57
C GLN A 22 -31.38 7.67 22.96
N GLY A 23 -32.15 8.47 23.69
CA GLY A 23 -32.44 8.23 25.10
C GLY A 23 -31.17 8.32 25.96
N THR A 24 -30.87 7.27 26.74
CA THR A 24 -29.67 7.18 27.59
C THR A 24 -28.48 6.50 26.91
N LYS A 25 -28.61 6.07 25.65
CA LYS A 25 -27.57 5.33 24.92
C LYS A 25 -26.96 6.18 23.81
N VAL A 26 -25.63 6.18 23.74
CA VAL A 26 -24.88 6.68 22.58
C VAL A 26 -25.01 5.63 21.48
N THR A 27 -25.68 5.97 20.38
CA THR A 27 -25.95 5.06 19.26
C THR A 27 -24.90 5.14 18.16
N ARG A 28 -24.22 6.29 18.04
CA ARG A 28 -23.13 6.47 17.08
C ARG A 28 -22.09 7.42 17.64
N LEU A 29 -20.83 7.04 17.59
CA LEU A 29 -19.70 7.94 17.85
C LEU A 29 -18.93 8.07 16.54
N SER A 30 -18.89 9.27 15.96
CA SER A 30 -18.03 9.57 14.80
C SER A 30 -16.99 10.60 15.20
N ARG A 31 -15.77 10.39 14.73
CA ARG A 31 -14.67 11.33 14.91
C ARG A 31 -14.29 11.88 13.56
N GLN A 32 -14.05 13.18 13.54
CA GLN A 32 -13.59 13.89 12.38
C GLN A 32 -12.47 14.81 12.83
N LEU A 33 -11.28 14.62 12.29
CA LEU A 33 -10.23 15.62 12.41
C LEU A 33 -10.56 16.74 11.44
N ASP A 34 -10.67 17.96 11.94
CA ASP A 34 -10.80 19.12 11.09
C ASP A 34 -9.48 19.30 10.32
N PRO A 35 -9.53 19.50 9.00
CA PRO A 35 -8.33 19.84 8.24
C PRO A 35 -7.66 21.06 8.89
N PRO A 36 -6.31 21.16 8.88
CA PRO A 36 -5.66 22.35 9.37
C PRO A 36 -6.31 23.55 8.68
N GLN A 37 -6.60 24.61 9.42
CA GLN A 37 -6.93 25.91 8.82
C GLN A 37 -5.69 26.35 8.05
N SER A 38 -5.53 25.83 6.83
CA SER A 38 -4.35 26.07 6.04
C SER A 38 -4.34 27.54 5.66
N ILE A 39 -3.17 28.13 5.85
CA ILE A 39 -2.70 29.27 5.07
C ILE A 39 -3.11 28.98 3.63
N LYS A 40 -4.08 29.73 3.10
CA LYS A 40 -4.70 29.55 1.77
C LYS A 40 -3.74 29.75 0.60
N GLU A 41 -2.47 30.03 0.87
CA GLU A 41 -1.47 30.27 -0.16
C GLU A 41 -0.71 28.98 -0.48
N THR A 42 -1.41 28.00 -1.06
CA THR A 42 -0.70 27.03 -1.92
C THR A 42 -0.09 27.82 -3.06
N SER A 43 1.24 27.85 -3.14
CA SER A 43 1.94 28.48 -4.26
C SER A 43 1.42 27.89 -5.59
N ALA A 44 1.32 28.70 -6.65
CA ALA A 44 0.84 28.25 -7.96
C ALA A 44 1.63 27.03 -8.48
N PHE A 45 2.90 26.91 -8.08
CA PHE A 45 3.77 25.76 -8.35
C PHE A 45 3.26 24.47 -7.69
N SER A 46 2.84 24.53 -6.42
CA SER A 46 2.36 23.37 -5.67
C SER A 46 1.01 22.86 -6.17
N ASP A 47 0.10 23.76 -6.55
CA ASP A 47 -1.18 23.40 -7.17
C ASP A 47 -0.96 22.77 -8.56
N ALA A 48 -0.06 23.33 -9.36
CA ALA A 48 0.33 22.77 -10.65
C ALA A 48 0.90 21.35 -10.50
N ILE A 49 1.82 21.12 -9.56
CA ILE A 49 2.37 19.78 -9.28
C ILE A 49 1.29 18.79 -8.87
N THR A 50 0.36 19.19 -8.00
CA THR A 50 -0.71 18.31 -7.53
C THR A 50 -1.65 17.91 -8.66
N LYS A 51 -2.05 18.87 -9.52
CA LYS A 51 -2.83 18.60 -10.73
C LYS A 51 -2.07 17.70 -11.70
N SER A 52 -0.78 17.97 -11.93
CA SER A 52 0.08 17.12 -12.76
C SER A 52 0.17 15.70 -12.22
N ARG A 53 0.23 15.50 -10.90
CA ARG A 53 0.22 14.18 -10.26
C ARG A 53 -1.08 13.43 -10.49
N THR A 54 -2.21 14.09 -10.29
CA THR A 54 -3.53 13.48 -10.55
C THR A 54 -3.63 13.05 -12.01
N VAL A 55 -3.20 13.91 -12.93
CA VAL A 55 -3.16 13.59 -14.36
C VAL A 55 -2.21 12.43 -14.65
N LEU A 56 -1.00 12.43 -14.10
CA LEU A 56 -0.04 11.33 -14.24
C LEU A 56 -0.57 10.02 -13.65
N PHE A 57 -1.29 10.06 -12.54
CA PHE A 57 -1.91 8.88 -11.93
C PHE A 57 -2.98 8.29 -12.85
N ILE A 58 -3.83 9.14 -13.44
CA ILE A 58 -4.83 8.71 -14.44
C ILE A 58 -4.12 8.10 -15.65
N PHE A 59 -3.09 8.77 -16.19
CA PHE A 59 -2.32 8.25 -17.32
C PHE A 59 -1.61 6.94 -17.01
N ALA A 60 -1.08 6.76 -15.79
CA ALA A 60 -0.45 5.51 -15.38
C ALA A 60 -1.47 4.37 -15.31
N PHE A 61 -2.67 4.64 -14.79
CA PHE A 61 -3.74 3.64 -14.70
C PHE A 61 -4.24 3.23 -16.09
N VAL A 62 -4.51 4.21 -16.96
CA VAL A 62 -4.91 3.97 -18.36
C VAL A 62 -3.77 3.30 -19.13
N GLY A 63 -2.53 3.73 -18.93
CA GLY A 63 -1.35 3.17 -19.57
C GLY A 63 -1.11 1.71 -19.19
N LEU A 64 -1.27 1.36 -17.91
CA LEU A 64 -1.20 -0.02 -17.44
C LEU A 64 -2.30 -0.89 -18.07
N TYR A 65 -3.52 -0.33 -18.17
CA TYR A 65 -4.63 -1.00 -18.83
C TYR A 65 -4.32 -1.30 -20.30
N VAL A 66 -3.96 -0.25 -21.06
CA VAL A 66 -3.62 -0.36 -22.48
C VAL A 66 -2.45 -1.32 -22.66
N PHE A 67 -1.39 -1.20 -21.86
CA PHE A 67 -0.23 -2.09 -21.91
C PHE A 67 -0.62 -3.56 -21.76
N GLY A 68 -1.39 -3.91 -20.72
CA GLY A 68 -1.78 -5.29 -20.48
C GLY A 68 -2.69 -5.84 -21.57
N VAL A 69 -3.68 -5.06 -22.03
CA VAL A 69 -4.58 -5.45 -23.12
C VAL A 69 -3.82 -5.65 -24.43
N VAL A 70 -2.97 -4.68 -24.81
CA VAL A 70 -2.15 -4.76 -26.03
C VAL A 70 -1.22 -5.96 -25.97
N PHE A 71 -0.57 -6.22 -24.82
CA PHE A 71 0.31 -7.38 -24.68
C PHE A 71 -0.44 -8.70 -24.87
N LEU A 72 -1.66 -8.83 -24.34
CA LEU A 72 -2.49 -10.02 -24.55
C LEU A 72 -2.87 -10.22 -26.02
N ILE A 73 -3.26 -9.13 -26.70
CA ILE A 73 -3.62 -9.13 -28.12
C ILE A 73 -2.40 -9.50 -28.98
N SER A 74 -1.31 -8.75 -28.85
CA SER A 74 -0.10 -8.94 -29.66
C SER A 74 0.56 -10.30 -29.39
N GLY A 75 0.54 -10.77 -28.14
CA GLY A 75 1.07 -12.08 -27.77
C GLY A 75 0.15 -13.25 -28.12
N LYS A 76 -1.10 -13.00 -28.54
CA LYS A 76 -2.17 -14.01 -28.72
C LYS A 76 -2.35 -14.89 -27.47
N ARG A 77 -2.21 -14.32 -26.27
CA ARG A 77 -2.18 -15.05 -24.98
C ARG A 77 -3.46 -14.92 -24.17
N TRP A 78 -4.60 -15.00 -24.83
CA TRP A 78 -5.91 -14.86 -24.18
C TRP A 78 -6.17 -15.87 -23.06
N TYR A 79 -5.54 -17.05 -23.12
CA TYR A 79 -5.58 -18.04 -22.04
C TYR A 79 -5.03 -17.51 -20.70
N ALA A 80 -4.24 -16.43 -20.71
CA ALA A 80 -3.74 -15.78 -19.50
C ALA A 80 -4.85 -15.11 -18.68
N LEU A 81 -5.99 -14.75 -19.29
CA LEU A 81 -7.14 -14.20 -18.56
C LEU A 81 -7.68 -15.20 -17.53
N GLY A 82 -7.79 -16.48 -17.90
CA GLY A 82 -8.30 -17.53 -17.02
C GLY A 82 -7.32 -18.04 -15.96
N ARG A 83 -6.11 -17.47 -15.87
CA ARG A 83 -5.10 -17.92 -14.90
C ARG A 83 -5.47 -17.49 -13.49
N LYS A 84 -5.14 -18.33 -12.50
CA LYS A 84 -5.45 -18.05 -11.08
C LYS A 84 -4.87 -16.71 -10.59
N LEU A 85 -3.72 -16.28 -11.12
CA LEU A 85 -3.05 -15.03 -10.72
C LEU A 85 -3.83 -13.78 -11.09
N SER A 86 -4.33 -13.67 -12.33
CA SER A 86 -5.14 -12.53 -12.76
C SER A 86 -6.44 -12.45 -11.97
N ILE A 87 -7.07 -13.62 -11.72
CA ILE A 87 -8.30 -13.72 -10.94
C ILE A 87 -8.04 -13.28 -9.49
N ALA A 88 -6.97 -13.77 -8.86
CA ALA A 88 -6.61 -13.41 -7.50
C ALA A 88 -6.31 -11.90 -7.37
N ALA A 89 -5.59 -11.32 -8.34
CA ALA A 89 -5.31 -9.89 -8.36
C ALA A 89 -6.60 -9.07 -8.51
N ALA A 90 -7.49 -9.41 -9.45
CA ALA A 90 -8.76 -8.71 -9.61
C ALA A 90 -9.66 -8.83 -8.37
N ALA A 91 -9.74 -10.03 -7.76
CA ALA A 91 -10.45 -10.22 -6.50
C ALA A 91 -9.88 -9.33 -5.38
N LEU A 92 -8.56 -9.18 -5.30
CA LEU A 92 -7.91 -8.31 -4.34
C LEU A 92 -8.18 -6.82 -4.62
N ILE A 93 -8.15 -6.39 -5.88
CA ILE A 93 -8.52 -5.02 -6.27
C ILE A 93 -9.98 -4.73 -5.90
N CYS A 94 -10.89 -5.67 -6.18
CA CYS A 94 -12.30 -5.55 -5.83
C CYS A 94 -12.49 -5.42 -4.31
N ALA A 95 -11.92 -6.35 -3.53
CA ALA A 95 -12.06 -6.36 -2.07
C ALA A 95 -11.43 -5.13 -1.41
N GLY A 96 -10.23 -4.72 -1.84
CA GLY A 96 -9.56 -3.54 -1.32
C GLY A 96 -10.29 -2.24 -1.66
N SER A 97 -10.73 -2.08 -2.91
CA SER A 97 -11.51 -0.91 -3.33
C SER A 97 -12.84 -0.85 -2.60
N PHE A 98 -13.50 -2.00 -2.41
CA PHE A 98 -14.77 -2.08 -1.69
C PHE A 98 -14.60 -1.69 -0.24
N SER A 99 -13.54 -2.17 0.42
CA SER A 99 -13.24 -1.75 1.78
C SER A 99 -13.03 -0.23 1.88
N GLN A 100 -12.35 0.38 0.92
CA GLN A 100 -12.14 1.83 0.93
C GLN A 100 -13.47 2.58 0.75
N PHE A 101 -14.22 2.30 -0.31
CA PHE A 101 -15.45 3.06 -0.61
C PHE A 101 -16.56 2.84 0.42
N TYR A 102 -16.73 1.60 0.90
CA TYR A 102 -17.81 1.26 1.80
C TYR A 102 -17.59 1.81 3.22
N PHE A 103 -16.36 1.81 3.72
CA PHE A 103 -16.09 2.25 5.09
C PHE A 103 -15.73 3.74 5.21
N GLN A 104 -15.36 4.42 4.12
CA GLN A 104 -14.98 5.85 4.17
C GLN A 104 -16.17 6.83 4.14
N SER A 105 -17.39 6.40 3.77
CA SER A 105 -18.54 7.31 3.63
C SER A 105 -19.49 7.25 4.83
N SER A 106 -19.56 8.34 5.60
CA SER A 106 -20.38 8.41 6.82
C SER A 106 -21.78 9.00 6.62
N GLN A 107 -22.08 9.57 5.44
CA GLN A 107 -23.25 10.43 5.23
C GLN A 107 -24.41 9.82 4.41
N ASN A 108 -24.23 8.63 3.83
CA ASN A 108 -25.26 7.99 2.99
C ASN A 108 -25.99 6.86 3.73
N SER A 109 -27.20 6.52 3.27
CA SER A 109 -27.90 5.33 3.76
C SER A 109 -27.06 4.07 3.51
N PRO A 110 -27.04 3.10 4.43
CA PRO A 110 -26.12 1.96 4.37
C PRO A 110 -26.32 1.11 3.10
N LEU A 111 -27.57 1.02 2.60
CA LEU A 111 -27.90 0.32 1.37
C LEU A 111 -27.37 1.05 0.13
N VAL A 112 -27.53 2.38 0.05
CA VAL A 112 -27.02 3.16 -1.09
C VAL A 112 -25.50 3.11 -1.11
N LEU A 113 -24.85 3.21 0.05
CA LEU A 113 -23.41 3.12 0.14
C LEU A 113 -22.89 1.73 -0.29
N PHE A 114 -23.57 0.66 0.13
CA PHE A 114 -23.26 -0.70 -0.30
C PHE A 114 -23.34 -0.84 -1.82
N LEU A 115 -24.45 -0.42 -2.43
CA LEU A 115 -24.66 -0.54 -3.87
C LEU A 115 -23.65 0.29 -4.67
N VAL A 116 -23.41 1.55 -4.29
CA VAL A 116 -22.45 2.43 -4.96
C VAL A 116 -21.04 1.85 -4.86
N SER A 117 -20.64 1.40 -3.68
CA SER A 117 -19.32 0.78 -3.48
C SER A 117 -19.18 -0.47 -4.35
N LEU A 118 -20.17 -1.36 -4.34
CA LEU A 118 -20.16 -2.58 -5.12
C LEU A 118 -20.05 -2.31 -6.64
N VAL A 119 -20.84 -1.37 -7.16
CA VAL A 119 -20.83 -1.03 -8.60
C VAL A 119 -19.48 -0.46 -9.01
N ILE A 120 -18.97 0.53 -8.27
CA ILE A 120 -17.67 1.16 -8.57
C ILE A 120 -16.56 0.13 -8.54
N THR A 121 -16.56 -0.77 -7.55
CA THR A 121 -15.49 -1.77 -7.37
C THR A 121 -15.53 -2.85 -8.42
N LEU A 122 -16.72 -3.28 -8.84
CA LEU A 122 -16.88 -4.21 -9.94
C LEU A 122 -16.39 -3.58 -11.25
N MET A 123 -16.77 -2.34 -11.54
CA MET A 123 -16.29 -1.63 -12.73
C MET A 123 -14.77 -1.50 -12.75
N LEU A 124 -14.16 -1.10 -11.62
CA LEU A 124 -12.70 -1.01 -11.48
C LEU A 124 -12.02 -2.37 -11.64
N SER A 125 -12.58 -3.43 -11.05
CA SER A 125 -12.03 -4.78 -11.13
C SER A 125 -12.10 -5.34 -12.57
N VAL A 126 -13.22 -5.13 -13.27
CA VAL A 126 -13.38 -5.57 -14.66
C VAL A 126 -12.41 -4.83 -15.57
N ALA A 127 -12.21 -3.53 -15.36
CA ALA A 127 -11.21 -2.76 -16.08
C ALA A 127 -9.78 -3.25 -15.76
N PHE A 128 -9.47 -3.51 -14.50
CA PHE A 128 -8.11 -3.90 -14.10
C PHE A 128 -7.76 -5.35 -14.45
N PHE A 129 -8.74 -6.23 -14.61
CA PHE A 129 -8.50 -7.66 -14.82
C PHE A 129 -7.69 -8.00 -16.09
N PRO A 130 -8.02 -7.48 -17.28
CA PRO A 130 -7.20 -7.67 -18.48
C PRO A 130 -5.78 -7.09 -18.31
N SER A 131 -5.67 -5.97 -17.60
CA SER A 131 -4.38 -5.33 -17.31
C SER A 131 -3.48 -6.24 -16.47
N ALA A 132 -4.02 -6.76 -15.37
CA ALA A 132 -3.32 -7.69 -14.49
C ALA A 132 -2.91 -8.97 -15.22
N ALA A 133 -3.80 -9.54 -16.04
CA ALA A 133 -3.50 -10.72 -16.84
C ALA A 133 -2.35 -10.48 -17.82
N GLY A 134 -2.38 -9.37 -18.56
CA GLY A 134 -1.29 -8.98 -19.47
C GLY A 134 0.02 -8.71 -18.74
N PHE A 135 -0.03 -7.99 -17.61
CA PHE A 135 1.13 -7.69 -16.78
C PHE A 135 1.82 -8.94 -16.24
N PHE A 136 1.08 -9.87 -15.60
CA PHE A 136 1.68 -11.09 -15.06
C PHE A 136 2.20 -12.00 -16.16
N GLU A 137 1.54 -12.03 -17.31
CA GLU A 137 2.00 -12.81 -18.45
C GLU A 137 3.29 -12.24 -19.04
N TRP A 138 3.35 -10.92 -19.18
CA TRP A 138 4.57 -10.22 -19.54
C TRP A 138 5.70 -10.53 -18.56
N LEU A 139 5.45 -10.39 -17.27
CA LEU A 139 6.47 -10.64 -16.24
C LEU A 139 6.93 -12.10 -16.24
N ARG A 140 6.03 -13.05 -16.48
CA ARG A 140 6.36 -14.47 -16.61
C ARG A 140 7.29 -14.76 -17.80
N VAL A 141 7.14 -14.04 -18.91
CA VAL A 141 8.02 -14.21 -20.08
C VAL A 141 9.43 -13.72 -19.80
N TYR A 142 9.54 -12.55 -19.19
CA TYR A 142 10.83 -11.87 -19.10
C TYR A 142 11.60 -12.19 -17.83
N SER A 143 10.90 -12.34 -16.70
CA SER A 143 11.51 -12.51 -15.37
C SER A 143 10.75 -13.55 -14.53
N PRO A 144 10.65 -14.82 -14.98
CA PRO A 144 9.87 -15.85 -14.29
C PRO A 144 10.36 -16.10 -12.86
N ALA A 145 11.67 -16.02 -12.62
CA ALA A 145 12.26 -16.18 -11.29
C ALA A 145 11.73 -15.14 -10.28
N ARG A 146 11.48 -13.91 -10.73
CA ARG A 146 10.96 -12.83 -9.87
C ARG A 146 9.46 -12.96 -9.60
N LEU A 147 8.73 -13.74 -10.42
CA LEU A 147 7.31 -14.04 -10.24
C LEU A 147 7.06 -15.32 -9.43
N PHE A 148 8.05 -16.21 -9.33
CA PHE A 148 7.88 -17.55 -8.76
C PHE A 148 7.25 -17.57 -7.36
N GLY A 149 7.62 -16.63 -6.48
CA GLY A 149 7.04 -16.54 -5.13
C GLY A 149 5.51 -16.34 -5.13
N VAL A 150 4.98 -15.53 -6.05
CA VAL A 150 3.54 -15.23 -6.08
C VAL A 150 2.76 -16.37 -6.72
N GLU A 151 3.37 -17.08 -7.67
CA GLU A 151 2.80 -18.31 -8.23
C GLU A 151 2.64 -19.39 -7.16
N GLN A 152 3.66 -19.61 -6.34
CA GLN A 152 3.56 -20.57 -5.22
C GLN A 152 2.49 -20.17 -4.21
N LEU A 153 2.32 -18.86 -3.94
CA LEU A 153 1.27 -18.36 -3.06
C LEU A 153 -0.13 -18.67 -3.62
N VAL A 154 -0.36 -18.40 -4.90
CA VAL A 154 -1.64 -18.64 -5.58
C VAL A 154 -1.94 -20.14 -5.71
N ASP A 155 -0.92 -20.98 -5.86
CA ASP A 155 -1.06 -22.44 -5.84
C ASP A 155 -1.13 -23.03 -4.42
N ARG A 156 -1.36 -22.19 -3.40
CA ARG A 156 -1.58 -22.58 -2.00
C ARG A 156 -0.36 -23.26 -1.35
N ARG A 157 0.84 -23.03 -1.88
CA ARG A 157 2.12 -23.55 -1.38
C ARG A 157 2.79 -22.54 -0.44
N PHE A 158 2.09 -22.22 0.65
CA PHE A 158 2.49 -21.19 1.61
C PHE A 158 3.84 -21.46 2.31
N PHE A 159 4.20 -22.74 2.48
CA PHE A 159 5.46 -23.15 3.11
C PHE A 159 6.60 -23.40 2.11
N SER A 160 6.43 -22.99 0.85
CA SER A 160 7.55 -23.03 -0.10
C SER A 160 8.68 -22.09 0.35
N PRO A 161 9.97 -22.44 0.15
CA PRO A 161 11.08 -21.59 0.57
C PRO A 161 11.01 -20.16 0.01
N SER A 162 10.50 -20.01 -1.22
CA SER A 162 10.34 -18.71 -1.88
C SER A 162 9.26 -17.85 -1.22
N VAL A 163 8.12 -18.43 -0.83
CA VAL A 163 7.07 -17.71 -0.09
C VAL A 163 7.53 -17.38 1.32
N ALA A 164 8.16 -18.33 2.01
CA ALA A 164 8.72 -18.13 3.35
C ALA A 164 9.76 -16.99 3.37
N SER A 165 10.69 -17.00 2.40
CA SER A 165 11.65 -15.90 2.20
C SER A 165 10.94 -14.58 1.91
N ALA A 166 9.94 -14.57 1.03
CA ALA A 166 9.20 -13.35 0.71
C ALA A 166 8.43 -12.80 1.92
N LEU A 167 7.86 -13.66 2.78
CA LEU A 167 7.21 -13.28 4.03
C LEU A 167 8.20 -12.63 5.00
N VAL A 168 9.32 -13.29 5.28
CA VAL A 168 10.32 -12.77 6.22
C VAL A 168 10.90 -11.45 5.73
N HIS A 169 11.44 -11.43 4.50
CA HIS A 169 12.07 -10.22 3.96
C HIS A 169 11.05 -9.11 3.67
N GLY A 170 9.85 -9.47 3.21
CA GLY A 170 8.76 -8.52 3.00
C GLY A 170 8.31 -7.86 4.29
N VAL A 171 8.10 -8.63 5.37
CA VAL A 171 7.69 -8.07 6.67
C VAL A 171 8.78 -7.17 7.26
N PHE A 172 10.05 -7.61 7.28
CA PHE A 172 11.14 -6.78 7.79
C PHE A 172 11.37 -5.52 6.95
N ALA A 173 11.33 -5.64 5.63
CA ALA A 173 11.43 -4.48 4.75
C ALA A 173 10.24 -3.53 4.95
N GLY A 174 9.01 -4.05 5.05
CA GLY A 174 7.83 -3.23 5.30
C GLY A 174 7.88 -2.49 6.64
N ALA A 175 8.37 -3.14 7.70
CA ALA A 175 8.63 -2.50 8.98
C ALA A 175 9.68 -1.39 8.87
N LEU A 176 10.76 -1.63 8.12
CA LEU A 176 11.80 -0.63 7.88
C LEU A 176 11.28 0.56 7.06
N LEU A 177 10.48 0.31 6.01
CA LEU A 177 9.83 1.36 5.22
C LEU A 177 8.93 2.23 6.11
N ALA A 178 8.12 1.61 6.97
CA ALA A 178 7.27 2.32 7.91
C ALA A 178 8.08 3.16 8.90
N ALA A 179 9.18 2.59 9.42
CA ALA A 179 10.08 3.33 10.32
C ALA A 179 10.72 4.56 9.65
N ILE A 180 11.10 4.47 8.37
CA ILE A 180 11.62 5.61 7.62
C ILE A 180 10.54 6.70 7.46
N TYR A 181 9.31 6.32 7.11
CA TYR A 181 8.19 7.27 6.98
C TYR A 181 7.82 7.93 8.32
N GLU A 182 7.78 7.17 9.41
CA GLU A 182 7.51 7.72 10.74
C GLU A 182 8.67 8.60 11.24
N ALA A 183 9.92 8.26 10.92
CA ALA A 183 11.07 9.10 11.22
C ALA A 183 11.01 10.44 10.46
N ASP A 184 10.62 10.42 9.18
CA ASP A 184 10.36 11.62 8.38
C ASP A 184 9.30 12.51 9.04
N GLY A 185 8.13 11.95 9.39
CA GLY A 185 7.08 12.68 10.09
C GLY A 185 7.50 13.21 11.47
N PHE A 186 8.27 12.43 12.22
CA PHE A 186 8.79 12.82 13.53
C PHE A 186 9.81 13.95 13.46
N ILE A 187 10.67 13.97 12.44
CA ILE A 187 11.61 15.07 12.21
C ILE A 187 10.84 16.31 11.70
N ALA A 188 9.92 16.12 10.76
CA ALA A 188 9.10 17.18 10.19
C ALA A 188 8.33 17.96 11.26
N THR A 189 7.70 17.26 12.22
CA THR A 189 6.94 17.89 13.33
C THR A 189 7.77 18.77 14.27
N ARG A 190 9.11 18.65 14.26
CA ARG A 190 10.01 19.53 15.01
C ARG A 190 10.40 20.79 14.25
N ILE A 191 10.10 20.85 12.96
CA ILE A 191 10.38 22.00 12.12
C ILE A 191 9.16 22.92 12.17
N ARG A 192 9.34 24.15 12.67
CA ARG A 192 8.26 25.14 12.81
C ARG A 192 7.52 25.32 11.47
N GLY A 193 6.19 25.25 11.47
CA GLY A 193 5.39 25.42 10.26
C GLY A 193 5.20 24.15 9.41
N SER A 194 5.57 22.97 9.91
CA SER A 194 5.16 21.70 9.31
C SER A 194 3.64 21.57 9.31
N VAL A 195 3.05 21.24 8.15
CA VAL A 195 1.64 20.89 8.07
C VAL A 195 1.54 19.37 8.17
N PRO A 196 0.73 18.83 9.09
CA PRO A 196 0.53 17.38 9.18
C PRO A 196 -0.09 16.82 7.89
N SER A 197 0.22 15.54 7.61
CA SER A 197 -0.03 14.94 6.30
C SER A 197 -1.51 14.61 6.07
N SER A 198 -1.97 14.72 4.82
CA SER A 198 -3.36 14.37 4.43
C SER A 198 -3.69 12.88 4.65
N GLY A 199 -2.69 12.00 4.70
CA GLY A 199 -2.86 10.58 4.95
C GLY A 199 -3.28 10.23 6.39
N ASP A 200 -3.12 11.16 7.33
CA ASP A 200 -3.56 10.99 8.72
C ASP A 200 -5.10 11.06 8.85
N PHE A 201 -5.78 11.68 7.88
CA PHE A 201 -7.23 11.89 7.89
C PHE A 201 -8.06 10.69 7.41
N GLU A 202 -7.59 10.00 6.37
CA GLU A 202 -8.42 9.00 5.67
C GLU A 202 -8.67 7.74 6.50
N ILE A 203 -7.66 7.30 7.25
CA ILE A 203 -7.76 6.08 8.08
C ILE A 203 -8.68 6.33 9.28
N ILE A 204 -8.61 7.52 9.87
CA ILE A 204 -9.40 7.92 11.04
C ILE A 204 -10.87 8.13 10.66
N ASN A 205 -11.11 8.77 9.51
CA ASN A 205 -12.47 9.01 9.00
C ASN A 205 -13.19 7.72 8.55
N SER A 206 -12.46 6.63 8.30
CA SER A 206 -13.05 5.35 7.88
C SER A 206 -13.76 4.57 8.99
N GLY A 207 -13.48 4.86 10.27
CA GLY A 207 -14.08 4.17 11.43
C GLY A 207 -13.75 2.67 11.57
N TRP A 208 -13.13 2.04 10.57
CA TRP A 208 -12.80 0.61 10.52
C TRP A 208 -11.35 0.35 10.07
N PRO A 209 -10.35 0.85 10.83
CA PRO A 209 -8.94 0.74 10.45
C PRO A 209 -8.44 -0.70 10.33
N LEU A 210 -9.10 -1.69 10.95
CA LEU A 210 -8.74 -3.11 10.75
C LEU A 210 -9.01 -3.59 9.32
N ILE A 211 -10.23 -3.40 8.81
CA ILE A 211 -10.65 -3.93 7.50
C ILE A 211 -9.98 -3.15 6.38
N VAL A 212 -10.03 -1.82 6.47
CA VAL A 212 -9.35 -0.93 5.52
C VAL A 212 -7.84 -1.16 5.60
N GLY A 213 -7.27 -1.20 6.80
CA GLY A 213 -5.83 -1.37 7.01
C GLY A 213 -5.25 -2.69 6.50
N ILE A 214 -6.06 -3.74 6.30
CA ILE A 214 -5.59 -5.01 5.71
C ILE A 214 -5.91 -5.06 4.21
N LEU A 215 -7.18 -4.92 3.82
CA LEU A 215 -7.61 -5.14 2.43
C LEU A 215 -7.15 -4.04 1.49
N PHE A 216 -7.31 -2.77 1.88
CA PHE A 216 -6.82 -1.65 1.09
C PHE A 216 -5.29 -1.64 1.02
N SER A 217 -4.60 -1.94 2.11
CA SER A 217 -3.12 -2.08 2.14
C SER A 217 -2.60 -3.18 1.22
N ALA A 218 -3.29 -4.33 1.17
CA ALA A 218 -2.96 -5.42 0.26
C ALA A 218 -3.15 -5.00 -1.21
N MET A 219 -4.26 -4.31 -1.52
CA MET A 219 -4.55 -3.79 -2.85
C MET A 219 -3.55 -2.71 -3.29
N ILE A 220 -3.36 -1.65 -2.49
CA ILE A 220 -2.49 -0.54 -2.85
C ILE A 220 -1.04 -1.00 -2.95
N GLY A 221 -0.62 -1.91 -2.07
CA GLY A 221 0.69 -2.56 -2.15
C GLY A 221 0.87 -3.34 -3.45
N LEU A 222 -0.18 -4.01 -3.97
CA LEU A 222 -0.13 -4.72 -5.24
C LEU A 222 0.09 -3.76 -6.42
N ILE A 223 -0.68 -2.67 -6.45
CA ILE A 223 -0.59 -1.64 -7.50
C ILE A 223 0.81 -1.02 -7.50
N LEU A 224 1.30 -0.62 -6.32
CA LEU A 224 2.62 -0.01 -6.17
C LEU A 224 3.76 -0.99 -6.51
N ALA A 225 3.66 -2.25 -6.08
CA ALA A 225 4.63 -3.28 -6.46
C ALA A 225 4.64 -3.53 -7.97
N GLY A 226 3.48 -3.50 -8.62
CA GLY A 226 3.36 -3.53 -10.08
C GLY A 226 4.10 -2.37 -10.73
N GLY A 227 3.89 -1.14 -10.24
CA GLY A 227 4.60 0.06 -10.72
C GLY A 227 6.13 -0.04 -10.57
N VAL A 228 6.61 -0.43 -9.38
CA VAL A 228 8.05 -0.67 -9.13
C VAL A 228 8.59 -1.71 -10.10
N THR A 229 7.88 -2.81 -10.29
CA THR A 229 8.28 -3.90 -11.18
C THR A 229 8.43 -3.42 -12.61
N ILE A 230 7.44 -2.70 -13.14
CA ILE A 230 7.50 -2.17 -14.50
C ILE A 230 8.70 -1.26 -14.65
N LEU A 231 8.88 -0.29 -13.74
CA LEU A 231 9.97 0.66 -13.83
C LEU A 231 11.34 -0.02 -13.76
N VAL A 232 11.52 -1.00 -12.86
CA VAL A 232 12.80 -1.71 -12.72
C VAL A 232 13.10 -2.55 -13.96
N GLU A 233 12.14 -3.36 -14.42
CA GLU A 233 12.33 -4.23 -15.60
C GLU A 233 12.56 -3.42 -16.88
N LEU A 234 11.89 -2.29 -17.04
CA LEU A 234 12.04 -1.41 -18.20
C LEU A 234 13.40 -0.70 -18.15
N THR A 235 13.80 -0.24 -16.96
CA THR A 235 15.11 0.40 -16.78
C THR A 235 16.27 -0.60 -16.93
N GLU A 236 16.17 -1.82 -16.41
CA GLU A 236 17.19 -2.86 -16.60
C GLU A 236 17.40 -3.22 -18.07
N ARG A 237 16.35 -3.09 -18.91
CA ARG A 237 16.46 -3.29 -20.37
C ARG A 237 17.10 -2.12 -21.08
N LEU A 238 16.80 -0.89 -20.65
CA LEU A 238 17.33 0.33 -21.26
C LEU A 238 18.76 0.64 -20.81
N VAL A 239 19.11 0.30 -19.57
CA VAL A 239 20.36 0.71 -18.91
C VAL A 239 21.16 -0.52 -18.50
N ARG A 240 22.24 -0.81 -19.24
CA ARG A 240 23.11 -1.98 -19.02
C ARG A 240 23.95 -1.92 -17.72
N LYS A 241 24.05 -0.75 -17.06
CA LYS A 241 24.85 -0.58 -15.83
C LYS A 241 24.00 -0.83 -14.57
N GLY A 242 24.39 -1.82 -13.77
CA GLY A 242 23.60 -2.35 -12.66
C GLY A 242 23.23 -1.35 -11.55
N ILE A 243 24.06 -0.34 -11.29
CA ILE A 243 23.79 0.70 -10.27
C ILE A 243 22.77 1.72 -10.78
N LEU A 244 22.93 2.17 -12.02
CA LEU A 244 21.99 3.12 -12.65
C LEU A 244 20.60 2.49 -12.79
N ALA A 245 20.53 1.18 -13.04
CA ALA A 245 19.27 0.44 -13.08
C ALA A 245 18.51 0.41 -11.74
N SER A 246 19.18 0.65 -10.60
CA SER A 246 18.52 0.82 -9.31
C SER A 246 18.24 2.28 -8.94
N LEU A 247 19.13 3.20 -9.33
CA LEU A 247 18.99 4.60 -8.99
C LEU A 247 17.89 5.28 -9.82
N ILE A 248 17.84 5.04 -11.13
CA ILE A 248 16.89 5.71 -12.02
C ILE A 248 15.43 5.46 -11.61
N PRO A 249 14.98 4.20 -11.37
CA PRO A 249 13.61 3.96 -10.93
C PRO A 249 13.32 4.62 -9.58
N ALA A 250 14.28 4.52 -8.64
CA ALA A 250 14.11 5.11 -7.31
C ALA A 250 14.00 6.64 -7.39
N PHE A 251 14.82 7.30 -8.20
CA PHE A 251 14.76 8.74 -8.45
C PHE A 251 13.45 9.16 -9.10
N LEU A 252 13.00 8.43 -10.13
CA LEU A 252 11.75 8.74 -10.83
C LEU A 252 10.54 8.64 -9.90
N ILE A 253 10.46 7.57 -9.10
CA ILE A 253 9.35 7.38 -8.16
C ILE A 253 9.42 8.44 -7.06
N ALA A 254 10.60 8.68 -6.48
CA ALA A 254 10.76 9.68 -5.42
C ALA A 254 10.38 11.07 -5.90
N PHE A 255 10.87 11.49 -7.07
CA PHE A 255 10.50 12.77 -7.66
C PHE A 255 9.00 12.88 -7.91
N ALA A 256 8.37 11.82 -8.40
CA ALA A 256 6.93 11.79 -8.67
C ALA A 256 6.08 11.87 -7.39
N THR A 257 6.57 11.37 -6.25
CA THR A 257 5.76 11.16 -5.04
C THR A 257 6.10 12.10 -3.86
N THR A 258 7.24 12.78 -3.88
CA THR A 258 7.70 13.73 -2.82
C THR A 258 6.65 14.78 -2.45
N SER A 259 6.40 15.10 -1.18
CA SER A 259 5.46 16.18 -0.87
C SER A 259 6.06 17.56 -1.22
N TYR A 260 5.64 18.16 -2.34
CA TYR A 260 5.99 19.54 -2.70
C TYR A 260 5.01 20.57 -2.12
N LEU A 261 4.00 20.10 -1.37
CA LEU A 261 2.99 20.91 -0.69
C LEU A 261 3.51 21.53 0.61
N GLU A 262 4.73 21.19 1.02
CA GLU A 262 5.34 21.71 2.23
C GLU A 262 5.79 23.17 2.05
N PRO A 263 5.52 24.06 3.03
CA PRO A 263 5.84 25.48 2.93
C PRO A 263 7.34 25.80 2.98
N ARG A 264 8.19 24.80 3.28
CA ARG A 264 9.64 24.97 3.44
C ARG A 264 10.41 23.95 2.62
N TRP A 265 11.42 24.41 1.89
CA TRP A 265 12.32 23.56 1.10
C TRP A 265 13.01 22.45 1.88
N ILE A 266 13.29 22.66 3.17
CA ILE A 266 13.89 21.64 4.03
C ILE A 266 12.95 20.44 4.25
N LEU A 267 11.64 20.68 4.32
CA LEU A 267 10.62 19.63 4.46
C LEU A 267 10.44 18.88 3.14
N VAL A 268 10.49 19.59 2.01
CA VAL A 268 10.50 18.97 0.67
C VAL A 268 11.72 18.07 0.50
N GLY A 269 12.91 18.54 0.89
CA GLY A 269 14.15 17.77 0.81
C GLY A 269 14.15 16.53 1.71
N LEU A 270 13.59 16.64 2.92
CA LEU A 270 13.43 15.51 3.84
C LEU A 270 12.47 14.45 3.28
N SER A 271 11.29 14.89 2.80
CA SER A 271 10.30 14.02 2.16
C SER A 271 10.86 13.33 0.93
N PHE A 272 11.64 14.05 0.10
CA PHE A 272 12.32 13.48 -1.06
C PHE A 272 13.31 12.39 -0.63
N LEU A 273 14.15 12.67 0.37
CA LEU A 273 15.16 11.73 0.84
C LEU A 273 14.51 10.47 1.43
N ALA A 274 13.48 10.62 2.27
CA ALA A 274 12.75 9.49 2.84
C ALA A 274 12.13 8.63 1.73
N THR A 275 11.47 9.27 0.77
CA THR A 275 10.84 8.58 -0.36
C THR A 275 11.86 7.91 -1.29
N PHE A 276 13.02 8.55 -1.50
CA PHE A 276 14.11 7.98 -2.28
C PHE A 276 14.67 6.73 -1.62
N LEU A 277 14.91 6.76 -0.30
CA LEU A 277 15.38 5.61 0.45
C LEU A 277 14.37 4.46 0.43
N THR A 278 13.08 4.75 0.60
CA THR A 278 12.03 3.72 0.56
C THR A 278 11.92 3.10 -0.83
N CYS A 279 11.99 3.90 -1.89
CA CYS A 279 11.98 3.41 -3.26
C CYS A 279 13.23 2.59 -3.58
N LEU A 280 14.41 3.01 -3.11
CA LEU A 280 15.65 2.28 -3.30
C LEU A 280 15.59 0.91 -2.61
N LEU A 281 15.08 0.85 -1.38
CA LEU A 281 14.85 -0.41 -0.68
C LEU A 281 13.86 -1.33 -1.43
N ALA A 282 12.73 -0.78 -1.90
CA ALA A 282 11.75 -1.54 -2.67
C ALA A 282 12.34 -2.09 -3.97
N VAL A 283 13.14 -1.30 -4.69
CA VAL A 283 13.85 -1.73 -5.91
C VAL A 283 14.86 -2.83 -5.59
N GLN A 284 15.67 -2.69 -4.54
CA GLN A 284 16.65 -3.73 -4.17
C GLN A 284 15.96 -5.01 -3.72
N LEU A 285 14.86 -4.90 -2.98
CA LEU A 285 14.05 -6.04 -2.57
C LEU A 285 13.44 -6.76 -3.78
N TYR A 286 12.96 -6.00 -4.78
CA TYR A 286 12.45 -6.57 -6.03
C TYR A 286 13.51 -7.40 -6.75
N ARG A 287 14.71 -6.83 -6.90
CA ARG A 287 15.80 -7.46 -7.63
C ARG A 287 16.30 -8.74 -6.94
N THR A 288 16.33 -8.73 -5.62
CA THR A 288 16.91 -9.82 -4.82
C THR A 288 15.89 -10.89 -4.42
N ARG A 289 14.63 -10.54 -4.19
CA ARG A 289 13.59 -11.43 -3.62
C ARG A 289 12.32 -11.52 -4.45
N GLY A 290 12.20 -10.74 -5.53
CA GLY A 290 11.09 -10.80 -6.47
C GLY A 290 9.84 -10.03 -6.06
N PHE A 291 8.79 -10.18 -6.87
CA PHE A 291 7.54 -9.43 -6.79
C PHE A 291 6.84 -9.57 -5.44
N THR A 292 6.73 -10.80 -4.92
CA THR A 292 5.99 -11.10 -3.68
C THR A 292 6.58 -10.38 -2.48
N ALA A 293 7.91 -10.29 -2.38
CA ALA A 293 8.56 -9.65 -1.25
C ALA A 293 8.29 -8.15 -1.23
N VAL A 294 8.30 -7.49 -2.40
CA VAL A 294 8.01 -6.06 -2.55
C VAL A 294 6.55 -5.77 -2.28
N TRP A 295 5.66 -6.59 -2.83
CA TRP A 295 4.23 -6.47 -2.57
C TRP A 295 3.95 -6.56 -1.06
N LEU A 296 4.49 -7.57 -0.39
CA LEU A 296 4.36 -7.70 1.06
C LEU A 296 5.00 -6.52 1.80
N ALA A 297 6.19 -6.07 1.42
CA ALA A 297 6.83 -4.93 2.08
C ALA A 297 5.97 -3.66 1.99
N LEU A 298 5.44 -3.34 0.81
CA LEU A 298 4.60 -2.18 0.61
C LEU A 298 3.27 -2.33 1.37
N SER A 299 2.63 -3.50 1.33
CA SER A 299 1.41 -3.75 2.09
C SER A 299 1.62 -3.66 3.61
N ILE A 300 2.70 -4.24 4.13
CA ILE A 300 3.04 -4.21 5.55
C ILE A 300 3.39 -2.78 6.00
N ASN A 301 4.05 -1.99 5.14
CA ASN A 301 4.25 -0.57 5.40
C ASN A 301 2.91 0.15 5.66
N PHE A 302 1.91 0.00 4.80
CA PHE A 302 0.59 0.60 5.02
C PHE A 302 -0.13 0.05 6.25
N VAL A 303 0.00 -1.24 6.55
CA VAL A 303 -0.54 -1.86 7.78
C VAL A 303 0.07 -1.21 9.02
N PHE A 304 1.40 -1.02 9.05
CA PHE A 304 2.08 -0.37 10.17
C PHE A 304 1.69 1.09 10.32
N LEU A 305 1.64 1.85 9.23
CA LEU A 305 1.18 3.24 9.26
C LEU A 305 -0.25 3.32 9.81
N ALA A 306 -1.15 2.41 9.41
CA ALA A 306 -2.50 2.33 9.97
C ALA A 306 -2.50 1.97 11.46
N ALA A 307 -1.65 1.05 11.90
CA ALA A 307 -1.51 0.67 13.31
C ALA A 307 -0.98 1.82 14.16
N VAL A 308 0.05 2.53 13.70
CA VAL A 308 0.64 3.68 14.41
C VAL A 308 -0.38 4.82 14.51
N ARG A 309 -1.03 5.18 13.40
CA ARG A 309 -2.05 6.24 13.35
C ARG A 309 -3.26 5.95 14.23
N SER A 310 -3.78 4.73 14.21
CA SER A 310 -4.88 4.33 15.10
C SER A 310 -4.51 4.40 16.58
N ARG A 311 -3.24 4.15 16.93
CA ARG A 311 -2.76 4.21 18.31
C ARG A 311 -2.63 5.64 18.84
N TYR A 312 -2.35 6.62 17.98
CA TYR A 312 -2.29 8.04 18.37
C TYR A 312 -3.63 8.61 18.86
N LEU A 313 -4.76 8.00 18.48
CA LEU A 313 -6.09 8.43 18.92
C LEU A 313 -6.40 8.11 20.39
N GLN A 314 -5.62 7.23 21.03
CA GLN A 314 -5.78 6.77 22.42
C GLN A 314 -7.16 6.19 22.79
N ASP A 315 -8.01 5.93 21.80
CA ASP A 315 -9.31 5.31 22.01
C ASP A 315 -9.22 3.81 22.25
N PRO A 316 -9.92 3.25 23.26
CA PRO A 316 -9.86 1.82 23.55
C PRO A 316 -10.16 0.93 22.34
N GLY A 317 -11.16 1.31 21.53
CA GLY A 317 -11.53 0.57 20.31
C GLY A 317 -10.46 0.64 19.21
N PHE A 318 -9.84 1.81 19.02
CA PHE A 318 -8.78 1.99 18.02
C PHE A 318 -7.45 1.36 18.46
N VAL A 319 -7.14 1.40 19.75
CA VAL A 319 -5.96 0.73 20.34
C VAL A 319 -6.07 -0.78 20.18
N TRP A 320 -7.25 -1.35 20.41
CA TRP A 320 -7.47 -2.78 20.17
C TRP A 320 -7.27 -3.16 18.70
N GLN A 321 -7.82 -2.37 17.76
CA GLN A 321 -7.62 -2.60 16.32
C GLN A 321 -6.14 -2.44 15.90
N SER A 322 -5.44 -1.44 16.44
CA SER A 322 -3.99 -1.25 16.26
C SER A 322 -3.20 -2.49 16.70
N ASN A 323 -3.48 -3.01 17.90
CA ASN A 323 -2.81 -4.21 18.41
C ASN A 323 -3.09 -5.42 17.52
N LEU A 324 -4.31 -5.58 17.01
CA LEU A 324 -4.63 -6.66 16.08
C LEU A 324 -3.86 -6.55 14.76
N LEU A 325 -3.67 -5.35 14.22
CA LEU A 325 -2.84 -5.14 13.03
C LEU A 325 -1.39 -5.57 13.29
N VAL A 326 -0.84 -5.23 14.46
CA VAL A 326 0.51 -5.66 14.86
C VAL A 326 0.58 -7.19 15.02
N VAL A 327 -0.42 -7.81 15.66
CA VAL A 327 -0.51 -9.27 15.80
C VAL A 327 -0.59 -9.93 14.42
N PHE A 328 -1.36 -9.39 13.49
CA PHE A 328 -1.44 -9.87 12.12
C PHE A 328 -0.06 -9.89 11.44
N VAL A 329 0.72 -8.80 11.57
CA VAL A 329 2.09 -8.75 11.04
C VAL A 329 3.00 -9.78 11.72
N ALA A 330 2.92 -9.92 13.04
CA ALA A 330 3.70 -10.89 13.80
C ALA A 330 3.37 -12.34 13.38
N LEU A 331 2.10 -12.64 13.11
CA LEU A 331 1.68 -13.95 12.61
C LEU A 331 2.23 -14.23 11.21
N LEU A 332 2.22 -13.25 10.30
CA LEU A 332 2.84 -13.39 8.98
C LEU A 332 4.35 -13.69 9.09
N LEU A 333 5.04 -13.01 10.01
CA LEU A 333 6.45 -13.26 10.28
C LEU A 333 6.65 -14.68 10.85
N ALA A 334 5.83 -15.09 11.82
CA ALA A 334 5.91 -16.42 12.43
C ALA A 334 5.70 -17.54 11.38
N VAL A 335 4.72 -17.37 10.48
CA VAL A 335 4.49 -18.30 9.37
C VAL A 335 5.68 -18.34 8.41
N GLY A 336 6.26 -17.17 8.09
CA GLY A 336 7.46 -17.09 7.26
C GLY A 336 8.66 -17.80 7.88
N VAL A 337 8.95 -17.55 9.16
CA VAL A 337 10.02 -18.20 9.91
C VAL A 337 9.79 -19.71 9.98
N TRP A 338 8.57 -20.14 10.29
CA TRP A 338 8.20 -21.55 10.34
C TRP A 338 8.47 -22.25 9.01
N GLY A 339 8.03 -21.67 7.89
CA GLY A 339 8.29 -22.20 6.55
C GLY A 339 9.79 -22.31 6.24
N TYR A 340 10.58 -21.34 6.70
CA TYR A 340 12.04 -21.36 6.54
C TYR A 340 12.70 -22.50 7.33
N VAL A 341 12.32 -22.69 8.60
CA VAL A 341 12.82 -23.77 9.45
C VAL A 341 12.42 -25.13 8.88
N GLN A 342 11.15 -25.31 8.50
CA GLN A 342 10.66 -26.56 7.95
C GLN A 342 11.35 -26.93 6.62
N GLY A 343 11.57 -25.95 5.75
CA GLY A 343 12.31 -26.14 4.50
C GLY A 343 13.74 -26.60 4.75
N ARG A 344 14.43 -25.98 5.71
CA ARG A 344 15.80 -26.34 6.08
C ARG A 344 15.90 -27.74 6.70
N LEU A 345 14.95 -28.11 7.55
CA LEU A 345 14.90 -29.45 8.16
C LEU A 345 14.71 -30.54 7.10
N ARG A 346 13.82 -30.31 6.12
CA ARG A 346 13.60 -31.27 5.02
C ARG A 346 14.83 -31.45 4.16
N THR A 347 15.55 -30.39 3.80
CA THR A 347 16.77 -30.50 2.99
C THR A 347 17.88 -31.23 3.71
N THR A 348 18.06 -30.99 5.02
CA THR A 348 19.04 -31.73 5.84
C THR A 348 18.67 -33.20 5.98
N LEU A 349 17.40 -33.53 6.22
CA LEU A 349 16.96 -34.92 6.34
C LEU A 349 17.09 -35.68 5.01
N SER A 350 16.76 -35.06 3.88
CA SER A 350 16.97 -35.68 2.57
C SER A 350 18.45 -35.89 2.24
N ALA A 351 19.32 -34.97 2.67
CA ALA A 351 20.77 -35.12 2.46
C ALA A 351 21.37 -36.23 3.34
N LEU A 352 20.79 -36.48 4.51
CA LEU A 352 21.17 -37.58 5.40
C LEU A 352 20.64 -38.93 4.93
N ALA A 353 19.49 -38.98 4.27
CA ALA A 353 18.88 -40.23 3.77
C ALA A 353 19.52 -40.78 2.48
N VAL A 354 20.39 -40.01 1.83
CA VAL A 354 21.14 -40.41 0.61
C VAL A 354 22.52 -40.99 0.95
N LYS A 355 22.90 -41.00 2.23
CA LYS A 355 24.06 -41.72 2.77
C LYS A 355 23.60 -42.98 3.46
#